data_AF-A0A3E0KL62-F1
#
_entry.id   AF-A0A3E0KL62-F1
#
_cell.length_a   1.000
_cell.length_b   1.000
_cell.length_c   1.000
_cell.angle_alpha   90.00
_cell.angle_beta   90.00
_cell.angle_gamma   90.00
#
_symmetry.space_group_name_H-M   'P 1'
#
loop_
_entity.id
_entity.type
_entity.pdbx_description
1 polymer ?
#
loop_
_entity_poly.entity_id
_entity_poly.type
_entity_poly.pdbx_seq_one_letter_code
_entity_poly.pdbx_strand_id
1 'polypeptide(L)'
;METLVKSGAVLQGHFLLTSGQHSDTYVEKFRLLERPDLAEPVVRALADRFRGAGVQVVLGPAVGGIIVAYEMARQLGARAVFAERQDGRLTLRRGFRIQPGERCLVVEDVVTTGGSVPGGLGGGPPGGGGRGGGGRVGRRP
;
A
#
# COMPACT_ATOMS: atom_id res chain seq x y z
N MET A 1 0.65 -0.78 17.67
CA MET A 1 -0.53 -1.61 17.98
C MET A 1 -1.72 -0.76 18.42
N GLU A 2 -1.52 0.19 19.35
CA GLU A 2 -2.60 1.05 19.88
C GLU A 2 -3.40 1.80 18.81
N THR A 3 -2.75 2.41 17.81
CA THR A 3 -3.44 3.13 16.72
C THR A 3 -4.33 2.21 15.87
N LEU A 4 -3.91 0.96 15.63
CA LEU A 4 -4.71 -0.03 14.88
C LEU A 4 -5.94 -0.50 15.67
N VAL A 5 -5.81 -0.59 16.99
CA VAL A 5 -6.93 -0.93 17.87
C VAL A 5 -7.92 0.26 17.93
N LYS A 6 -7.41 1.49 18.11
CA LYS A 6 -8.22 2.71 18.13
C LYS A 6 -8.97 2.95 16.81
N SER A 7 -8.38 2.59 15.69
CA SER A 7 -9.04 2.72 14.39
C SER A 7 -10.10 1.65 14.12
N GLY A 8 -10.23 0.63 14.98
CA GLY A 8 -11.04 -0.55 14.69
C GLY A 8 -10.49 -1.40 13.55
N ALA A 9 -9.21 -1.24 13.20
CA ALA A 9 -8.56 -2.06 12.18
C ALA A 9 -8.30 -3.48 12.70
N VAL A 10 -8.15 -3.69 13.99
CA VAL A 10 -8.03 -5.03 14.57
C VAL A 10 -9.42 -5.63 14.77
N LEU A 11 -9.78 -6.60 13.94
CA LEU A 11 -11.00 -7.39 14.08
C LEU A 11 -10.68 -8.71 14.79
N GLN A 12 -11.51 -9.07 15.77
CA GLN A 12 -11.45 -10.37 16.45
C GLN A 12 -12.60 -11.28 15.99
N GLY A 13 -12.30 -12.57 15.81
CA GLY A 13 -13.23 -13.58 15.33
C GLY A 13 -12.51 -14.66 14.54
N HIS A 14 -13.25 -15.59 13.94
CA HIS A 14 -12.63 -16.67 13.16
C HIS A 14 -12.54 -16.31 11.66
N PHE A 15 -11.32 -16.11 11.17
CA PHE A 15 -11.03 -15.68 9.80
C PHE A 15 -10.27 -16.75 9.02
N LEU A 16 -10.77 -17.08 7.83
CA LEU A 16 -10.01 -17.82 6.82
C LEU A 16 -9.19 -16.83 5.99
N LEU A 17 -7.87 -16.90 6.09
CA LEU A 17 -6.94 -16.07 5.35
C LEU A 17 -6.80 -16.54 3.91
N THR A 18 -6.28 -15.67 3.05
CA THR A 18 -6.04 -15.95 1.63
C THR A 18 -5.00 -17.04 1.39
N SER A 19 -4.18 -17.34 2.39
CA SER A 19 -3.25 -18.46 2.47
C SER A 19 -3.92 -19.81 2.74
N GLY A 20 -5.21 -19.82 3.06
CA GLY A 20 -5.93 -21.00 3.55
C GLY A 20 -5.77 -21.24 5.04
N GLN A 21 -4.96 -20.46 5.75
CA GLN A 21 -4.78 -20.57 7.20
C GLN A 21 -5.93 -19.89 7.95
N HIS A 22 -6.16 -20.34 9.19
CA HIS A 22 -7.15 -19.74 10.07
C HIS A 22 -6.45 -18.78 11.05
N SER A 23 -7.08 -17.66 11.35
CA SER A 23 -6.62 -16.67 12.32
C SER A 23 -7.78 -16.20 13.18
N ASP A 24 -7.51 -15.95 14.46
CA ASP A 24 -8.45 -15.34 15.40
C ASP A 24 -8.49 -13.79 15.28
N THR A 25 -7.55 -13.24 14.51
CA THR A 25 -7.30 -11.81 14.37
C THR A 25 -7.12 -11.45 12.90
N TYR A 26 -7.74 -10.37 12.47
CA TYR A 26 -7.55 -9.81 11.13
C TYR A 26 -7.37 -8.30 11.20
N VAL A 27 -6.44 -7.77 10.40
CA VAL A 27 -6.18 -6.32 10.31
C VAL A 27 -6.87 -5.76 9.06
N GLU A 28 -8.00 -5.09 9.25
CA GLU A 28 -8.69 -4.33 8.22
C GLU A 28 -8.05 -2.95 8.06
N LYS A 29 -6.98 -2.89 7.25
CA LYS A 29 -6.21 -1.66 7.01
C LYS A 29 -7.04 -0.48 6.53
N PHE A 30 -8.16 -0.70 5.82
CA PHE A 30 -9.02 0.40 5.39
C PHE A 30 -9.68 1.14 6.57
N ARG A 31 -9.87 0.50 7.72
CA ARG A 31 -10.37 1.17 8.95
C ARG A 31 -9.37 2.16 9.53
N LEU A 32 -8.07 1.91 9.35
CA LEU A 32 -7.05 2.90 9.66
C LEU A 32 -7.03 4.00 8.60
N LEU A 33 -7.01 3.62 7.31
CA LEU A 33 -6.84 4.56 6.21
C LEU A 33 -8.05 5.50 6.00
N GLU A 34 -9.26 5.12 6.43
CA GLU A 34 -10.44 5.99 6.43
C GLU A 34 -10.41 7.08 7.53
N ARG A 35 -9.43 7.02 8.43
CA ARG A 35 -9.25 7.93 9.57
C ARG A 35 -7.94 8.72 9.41
N PRO A 36 -7.93 9.85 8.68
CA PRO A 36 -6.71 10.63 8.46
C PRO A 36 -6.00 11.04 9.75
N ASP A 37 -6.76 11.34 10.81
CA ASP A 37 -6.23 11.66 12.15
C ASP A 37 -5.40 10.53 12.77
N LEU A 38 -5.72 9.28 12.43
CA LEU A 38 -5.02 8.10 12.92
C LEU A 38 -3.96 7.60 11.94
N ALA A 39 -4.20 7.74 10.64
CA ALA A 39 -3.28 7.33 9.58
C ALA A 39 -2.06 8.26 9.48
N GLU A 40 -2.26 9.57 9.63
CA GLU A 40 -1.23 10.61 9.53
C GLU A 40 0.01 10.32 10.41
N PRO A 41 -0.10 10.08 11.72
CA PRO A 41 1.07 9.84 12.56
C PRO A 41 1.79 8.53 12.22
N VAL A 42 1.06 7.52 11.71
CA VAL A 42 1.65 6.26 11.24
C VAL A 42 2.46 6.48 9.97
N VAL A 43 1.88 7.19 9.00
CA VAL A 43 2.56 7.53 7.75
C VAL A 43 3.73 8.47 8.02
N ARG A 44 3.64 9.36 9.03
CA ARG A 44 4.73 10.25 9.45
C ARG A 44 5.94 9.51 9.94
N ALA A 45 5.74 8.55 10.84
CA ALA A 45 6.83 7.73 11.33
C ALA A 45 7.56 6.98 10.19
N LEU A 46 6.86 6.65 9.10
CA LEU A 46 7.47 6.07 7.90
C LEU A 46 8.15 7.12 7.03
N ALA A 47 7.49 8.25 6.75
CA ALA A 47 8.00 9.34 5.92
C ALA A 47 9.30 9.93 6.51
N ASP A 48 9.40 10.00 7.83
CA ASP A 48 10.59 10.49 8.53
C ASP A 48 11.87 9.70 8.16
N ARG A 49 11.74 8.43 7.79
CA ARG A 49 12.87 7.58 7.33
C ARG A 49 13.38 7.94 5.94
N PHE A 50 12.57 8.64 5.15
CA PHE A 50 12.90 9.06 3.78
C PHE A 50 13.19 10.56 3.69
N ARG A 51 13.19 11.29 4.82
CA ARG A 51 13.65 12.69 4.83
C ARG A 51 15.10 12.76 4.36
N GLY A 52 15.38 13.70 3.47
CA GLY A 52 16.71 13.86 2.87
C GLY A 52 17.02 12.88 1.73
N ALA A 53 16.21 11.85 1.48
CA ALA A 53 16.37 10.99 0.30
C ALA A 53 16.00 11.70 -1.02
N GLY A 54 15.50 12.94 -0.94
CA GLY A 54 15.13 13.77 -2.08
C GLY A 54 14.02 13.14 -2.93
N VAL A 55 13.07 12.43 -2.31
CA VAL A 55 11.93 11.82 -3.01
C VAL A 55 11.16 12.90 -3.78
N GLN A 56 10.94 12.67 -5.07
CA GLN A 56 10.22 13.60 -5.95
C GLN A 56 8.81 13.10 -6.25
N VAL A 57 8.63 11.78 -6.29
CA VAL A 57 7.36 11.13 -6.61
C VAL A 57 7.11 10.01 -5.62
N VAL A 58 5.89 9.87 -5.14
CA VAL A 58 5.44 8.68 -4.40
C VAL A 58 4.38 7.95 -5.23
N LEU A 59 4.61 6.67 -5.53
CA LEU A 59 3.72 5.81 -6.30
C LEU A 59 3.03 4.80 -5.39
N GLY A 60 1.70 4.80 -5.41
CA GLY A 60 0.87 3.78 -4.73
C GLY A 60 0.10 2.91 -5.72
N PRO A 61 0.18 1.57 -5.67
CA PRO A 61 -0.72 0.70 -6.41
C PRO A 61 -2.17 0.85 -5.91
N ALA A 62 -3.13 0.90 -6.84
CA ALA A 62 -4.54 0.94 -6.51
C ALA A 62 -5.03 -0.40 -5.93
N VAL A 63 -5.97 -0.40 -4.97
CA VAL A 63 -6.66 0.77 -4.39
C VAL A 63 -6.00 1.24 -3.09
N GLY A 64 -5.60 0.32 -2.21
CA GLY A 64 -5.14 0.64 -0.86
C GLY A 64 -3.90 1.53 -0.79
N GLY A 65 -2.95 1.31 -1.70
CA GLY A 65 -1.72 2.10 -1.80
C GLY A 65 -1.94 3.58 -2.15
N ILE A 66 -3.10 3.96 -2.71
CA ILE A 66 -3.39 5.35 -3.10
C ILE A 66 -3.38 6.27 -1.89
N ILE A 67 -4.05 5.88 -0.79
CA ILE A 67 -4.19 6.72 0.40
C ILE A 67 -2.82 6.91 1.07
N VAL A 68 -2.05 5.83 1.16
CA VAL A 68 -0.70 5.85 1.74
C VAL A 68 0.24 6.69 0.89
N ALA A 69 0.21 6.55 -0.44
CA ALA A 69 1.03 7.34 -1.34
C ALA A 69 0.70 8.83 -1.27
N TYR A 70 -0.59 9.18 -1.17
CA TYR A 70 -1.01 10.56 -1.03
C TYR A 70 -0.49 11.19 0.27
N GLU A 71 -0.72 10.54 1.42
CA GLU A 71 -0.30 11.09 2.70
C GLU A 71 1.23 11.12 2.82
N MET A 72 1.94 10.11 2.31
CA MET A 72 3.41 10.10 2.32
C MET A 72 3.99 11.19 1.41
N ALA A 73 3.45 11.38 0.21
CA ALA A 73 3.89 12.45 -0.69
C ALA A 73 3.71 13.82 -0.05
N ARG A 74 2.55 14.05 0.58
CA ARG A 74 2.24 15.28 1.31
C ARG A 74 3.28 15.57 2.39
N GLN A 75 3.68 14.55 3.15
CA GLN A 75 4.65 14.72 4.23
C GLN A 75 6.11 14.89 3.76
N LEU A 76 6.44 14.33 2.59
CA LEU A 76 7.77 14.45 1.97
C LEU A 76 7.91 15.68 1.07
N GLY A 77 6.84 16.43 0.81
CA GLY A 77 6.84 17.53 -0.17
C GLY A 77 7.00 17.05 -1.62
N ALA A 78 6.56 15.81 -1.91
CA ALA A 78 6.60 15.18 -3.22
C ALA A 78 5.21 15.17 -3.87
N ARG A 79 5.15 14.82 -5.16
CA ARG A 79 3.85 14.55 -5.82
C ARG A 79 3.44 13.09 -5.67
N ALA A 80 2.16 12.83 -5.45
CA ALA A 80 1.61 11.49 -5.43
C ALA A 80 1.12 11.07 -6.82
N VAL A 81 1.37 9.81 -7.19
CA VAL A 81 0.76 9.14 -8.35
C VAL A 81 0.29 7.76 -7.94
N PHE A 82 -0.58 7.17 -8.75
CA PHE A 82 -0.97 5.78 -8.56
C PHE A 82 -1.02 5.01 -9.87
N ALA A 83 -0.84 3.70 -9.75
CA ALA A 83 -0.92 2.78 -10.86
C ALA A 83 -2.04 1.77 -10.61
N GLU A 84 -2.70 1.34 -11.67
CA GLU A 84 -3.79 0.36 -11.62
C GLU A 84 -3.43 -0.87 -12.43
N ARG A 85 -4.08 -2.00 -12.11
CA ARG A 85 -3.98 -3.18 -12.97
C ARG A 85 -4.80 -2.99 -14.23
N GLN A 86 -4.14 -3.09 -15.37
CA GLN A 86 -4.75 -3.17 -16.69
C GLN A 86 -4.15 -4.38 -17.41
N ASP A 87 -5.00 -5.31 -17.85
CA ASP A 87 -4.58 -6.56 -18.52
C ASP A 87 -3.50 -7.33 -17.72
N GLY A 88 -3.68 -7.37 -16.40
CA GLY A 88 -2.78 -8.04 -15.45
C GLY A 88 -1.51 -7.25 -15.09
N ARG A 89 -1.24 -6.11 -15.73
CA ARG A 89 -0.01 -5.31 -15.55
C ARG A 89 -0.29 -4.03 -14.77
N LEU A 90 0.64 -3.65 -13.90
CA LEU A 90 0.56 -2.39 -13.16
C LEU A 90 0.92 -1.23 -14.08
N THR A 91 -0.02 -0.32 -14.31
CA THR A 91 0.06 0.70 -15.36
C THR A 91 -0.28 2.08 -14.80
N LEU A 92 0.56 3.08 -15.09
CA LEU A 92 0.24 4.49 -14.82
C LEU A 92 -0.82 4.97 -15.82
N ARG A 93 -1.91 5.52 -15.30
CA ARG A 93 -3.03 6.04 -16.09
C ARG A 93 -3.27 7.51 -15.72
N ARG A 94 -4.37 8.11 -16.21
CA ARG A 94 -4.77 9.50 -15.91
C ARG A 94 -3.72 10.56 -16.30
N GLY A 95 -2.84 10.25 -17.26
CA GLY A 95 -1.78 11.16 -17.69
C GLY A 95 -0.59 11.26 -16.74
N PHE A 96 -0.53 10.44 -15.68
CA PHE A 96 0.65 10.37 -14.82
C PHE A 96 1.87 9.93 -15.61
N ARG A 97 2.98 10.61 -15.36
CA ARG A 97 4.29 10.27 -15.90
C ARG A 97 5.30 10.31 -14.76
N ILE A 98 6.31 9.45 -14.84
CA ILE A 98 7.52 9.54 -14.05
C ILE A 98 8.62 9.77 -15.06
N GLN A 99 9.25 10.94 -14.98
CA GLN A 99 10.32 11.36 -15.87
C GLN A 99 11.58 10.56 -15.56
N PRO A 100 12.41 10.25 -16.57
CA PRO A 100 13.73 9.71 -16.34
C PRO A 100 14.51 10.56 -15.34
N GLY A 101 15.09 9.92 -14.32
CA GLY A 101 15.85 10.58 -13.27
C GLY A 101 15.04 11.07 -12.07
N GLU A 102 13.70 11.04 -12.10
CA GLU A 102 12.90 11.33 -10.89
C GLU A 102 13.08 10.22 -9.84
N ARG A 103 13.41 10.62 -8.61
CA ARG A 103 13.47 9.70 -7.47
C ARG A 103 12.06 9.34 -7.01
N CYS A 104 11.63 8.13 -7.39
CA CYS A 104 10.31 7.59 -7.07
C CYS A 104 10.37 6.64 -5.87
N LEU A 105 9.52 6.87 -4.88
CA LEU A 105 9.27 5.97 -3.76
C LEU A 105 7.97 5.20 -4.00
N VAL A 106 8.03 3.87 -3.95
CA VAL A 106 6.84 3.01 -4.11
C VAL A 106 6.35 2.58 -2.73
N VAL A 107 5.06 2.76 -2.46
CA VAL A 107 4.43 2.42 -1.18
C VAL A 107 3.16 1.60 -1.37
N GLU A 108 2.89 0.72 -0.42
CA GLU A 108 1.69 -0.13 -0.41
C GLU A 108 1.11 -0.18 1.02
N ASP A 109 -0.20 -0.43 1.13
CA ASP A 109 -0.95 -0.49 2.38
C ASP A 109 -0.72 -1.77 3.19
N VAL A 110 -0.19 -2.81 2.56
CA VAL A 110 0.18 -4.07 3.20
C VAL A 110 1.57 -4.49 2.73
N VAL A 111 2.49 -4.72 3.66
CA VAL A 111 3.76 -5.40 3.34
C VAL A 111 3.49 -6.91 3.30
N THR A 112 3.10 -7.44 2.14
CA THR A 112 3.24 -8.87 1.85
C THR A 112 4.56 -9.07 1.12
N THR A 113 5.60 -9.50 1.84
CA THR A 113 6.94 -9.91 1.35
C THR A 113 7.44 -9.26 0.05
N GLY A 114 8.45 -8.39 0.20
CA GLY A 114 9.09 -7.58 -0.84
C GLY A 114 9.17 -8.20 -2.23
N GLY A 115 8.36 -7.67 -3.14
CA GLY A 115 8.60 -7.75 -4.57
C GLY A 115 9.27 -6.47 -5.04
N SER A 116 10.48 -6.57 -5.56
CA SER A 116 11.11 -5.47 -6.30
C SER A 116 10.24 -5.12 -7.50
N VAL A 117 9.88 -3.85 -7.66
CA VAL A 117 9.27 -3.37 -8.91
C VAL A 117 10.28 -3.59 -10.02
N PRO A 118 10.01 -4.41 -11.04
CA PRO A 118 10.92 -4.56 -12.16
C PRO A 118 11.12 -3.20 -12.81
N GLY A 119 12.39 -2.80 -12.95
CA GLY A 119 12.76 -1.59 -13.66
C GLY A 119 12.17 -1.65 -15.06
N GLY A 120 11.29 -0.70 -15.35
CA GLY A 120 10.58 -0.62 -16.62
C GLY A 120 9.08 -0.83 -16.42
N LEU A 121 8.33 0.25 -16.62
CA LEU A 121 6.91 0.22 -16.99
C LEU A 121 6.78 -0.45 -18.38
N GLY A 122 7.11 -1.74 -18.47
CA GLY A 122 7.27 -2.48 -19.72
C GLY A 122 8.10 -3.77 -19.61
N GLY A 123 7.65 -4.77 -18.84
CA GLY A 123 8.15 -6.16 -18.96
C GLY A 123 7.24 -7.14 -18.21
N GLY A 124 6.96 -8.32 -18.78
CA GLY A 124 6.16 -9.37 -18.15
C GLY A 124 6.86 -10.03 -16.94
N PRO A 125 6.24 -10.99 -16.26
CA PRO A 125 6.55 -11.34 -14.88
C PRO A 125 7.78 -12.24 -14.74
N PRO A 126 8.36 -12.30 -13.52
CA PRO A 126 8.70 -13.57 -12.90
C PRO A 126 7.81 -13.82 -11.69
N GLY A 127 7.48 -15.09 -11.49
CA GLY A 127 6.51 -15.58 -10.52
C GLY A 127 6.87 -15.29 -9.06
N GLY A 128 5.82 -15.19 -8.26
CA GLY A 128 5.87 -14.85 -6.84
C GLY A 128 4.69 -14.00 -6.43
N GLY A 129 3.49 -14.34 -6.93
CA GLY A 129 2.25 -13.66 -6.58
C GLY A 129 1.87 -13.95 -5.13
N GLY A 130 2.56 -13.31 -4.19
CA GLY A 130 2.02 -13.06 -2.86
C GLY A 130 0.73 -12.27 -3.07
N ARG A 131 -0.40 -12.94 -2.87
CA ARG A 131 -1.72 -12.35 -2.96
C ARG A 131 -1.76 -11.16 -2.01
N GLY A 132 -1.60 -9.94 -2.53
CA GLY A 132 -2.00 -8.73 -1.84
C GLY A 132 -3.43 -8.98 -1.33
N GLY A 133 -3.57 -9.03 0.00
CA GLY A 133 -4.73 -9.60 0.67
C GLY A 133 -5.99 -8.76 0.44
N GLY A 134 -6.60 -8.92 -0.72
CA GLY A 134 -8.01 -8.69 -1.02
C GLY A 134 -8.71 -10.02 -1.31
N GLY A 135 -8.21 -11.14 -0.78
CA GLY A 135 -8.95 -12.39 -0.86
C GLY A 135 -10.05 -12.40 0.20
N ARG A 136 -11.17 -13.05 -0.14
CA ARG A 136 -12.36 -13.18 0.72
C ARG A 136 -11.95 -13.62 2.14
N VAL A 137 -11.89 -12.66 3.06
CA VAL A 137 -11.89 -12.94 4.48
C VAL A 137 -13.35 -13.10 4.88
N GLY A 138 -13.79 -14.35 5.00
CA GLY A 138 -15.13 -14.68 5.49
C GLY A 138 -15.06 -14.86 7.00
N ARG A 139 -15.77 -14.01 7.76
CA ARG A 139 -16.06 -14.29 9.17
C ARG A 139 -16.97 -15.51 9.21
N ARG A 140 -16.47 -16.64 9.74
CA ARG A 140 -17.31 -17.83 9.97
C ARG A 140 -18.00 -17.72 11.34
N PRO A 141 -19.25 -18.21 11.47
CA PRO A 141 -19.89 -18.35 12.78
C PRO A 141 -19.09 -19.28 13.69
#